data_AF-A0A3C1B0R4-F1
#
_entry.id   AF-A0A3C1B0R4-F1
#
_cell.length_a   1.000
_cell.length_b   1.000
_cell.length_c   1.000
_cell.angle_alpha   90.00
_cell.angle_beta   90.00
_cell.angle_gamma   90.00
#
_symmetry.space_group_name_H-M   'P 1'
#
loop_
_entity.id
_entity.type
_entity.pdbx_description
1 polymer ?
#
loop_
_entity_poly.entity_id
_entity_poly.type
_entity_poly.pdbx_seq_one_letter_code
_entity_poly.pdbx_strand_id
1 'polypeptide(L)'
;YYLVRYGFSPAKIRRLAILAFTGQYDAETIDTWLKVFIRRFFAQQFKRSCLPDGPKVGSVTLSPRGDWRMPSDAVARLWLDF
;
A
#
# COMPACT_ATOMS: atom_id res chain seq x y z
N TYR A 1 2.42 -5.26 0.74
CA TYR A 1 3.81 -5.76 0.76
C TYR A 1 4.72 -4.90 -0.13
N TYR A 2 4.56 -4.92 -1.46
CA TYR A 2 5.49 -4.24 -2.39
C TYR A 2 5.68 -2.74 -2.16
N LEU A 3 4.62 -2.02 -1.82
CA LEU A 3 4.70 -0.59 -1.48
C LEU A 3 5.63 -0.33 -0.29
N VAL A 4 5.49 -1.09 0.80
CA VAL A 4 6.22 -0.83 2.05
C VAL A 4 7.62 -1.45 2.04
N ARG A 5 7.77 -2.67 1.53
CA ARG A 5 9.06 -3.38 1.53
C ARG A 5 10.04 -2.80 0.52
N TYR A 6 9.55 -2.40 -0.65
CA TYR A 6 10.40 -2.02 -1.79
C TYR A 6 10.15 -0.61 -2.32
N GLY A 7 9.14 0.12 -1.82
CA GLY A 7 8.83 1.45 -2.32
C GLY A 7 8.41 1.48 -3.79
N PHE A 8 7.87 0.38 -4.33
CA PHE A 8 7.49 0.35 -5.74
C PHE A 8 6.36 1.32 -6.06
N SER A 9 6.46 1.96 -7.22
CA SER A 9 5.41 2.81 -7.75
C SER A 9 4.14 2.00 -8.07
N PRO A 10 2.97 2.65 -8.07
CA PRO A 10 1.69 2.01 -8.44
C PRO A 10 1.75 1.32 -9.80
N ALA A 11 2.33 1.97 -10.82
CA ALA A 11 2.46 1.40 -12.17
C ALA A 11 3.26 0.09 -12.19
N LYS A 12 4.32 0.01 -11.39
CA LYS A 12 5.11 -1.24 -11.26
C LYS A 12 4.32 -2.33 -10.54
N ILE A 13 3.62 -1.98 -9.47
CA ILE A 13 2.77 -2.91 -8.71
C ILE A 13 1.66 -3.45 -9.61
N ARG A 14 1.00 -2.58 -10.38
CA ARG A 14 -0.02 -2.94 -11.38
C ARG A 14 0.52 -3.95 -12.38
N ARG A 15 1.68 -3.66 -12.99
CA ARG A 15 2.30 -4.58 -13.96
C ARG A 15 2.57 -5.95 -13.36
N LEU A 16 3.13 -6.00 -12.15
CA LEU A 16 3.40 -7.26 -11.46
C LEU A 16 2.10 -8.01 -11.12
N ALA A 17 1.06 -7.31 -10.69
CA ALA A 17 -0.24 -7.90 -10.39
C ALA A 17 -0.90 -8.51 -11.63
N ILE A 18 -0.87 -7.81 -12.77
CA ILE A 18 -1.42 -8.33 -14.04
C ILE A 18 -0.73 -9.64 -14.43
N LEU A 19 0.61 -9.68 -14.34
CA LEU A 19 1.37 -10.89 -14.63
C LEU A 19 1.06 -12.03 -13.66
N ALA A 20 0.95 -11.73 -12.36
CA ALA A 20 0.70 -12.73 -11.33
C ALA A 20 -0.73 -13.30 -11.37
N PHE A 21 -1.72 -12.49 -11.76
CA PHE A 21 -3.14 -12.85 -11.76
C PHE A 21 -3.71 -13.06 -13.17
N THR A 22 -2.87 -13.33 -14.16
CA THR A 22 -3.30 -13.58 -15.54
C THR A 22 -4.33 -14.72 -15.57
N GLY A 23 -5.46 -14.48 -16.24
CA GLY A 23 -6.56 -15.45 -16.34
C GLY A 23 -7.47 -15.55 -15.10
N GLN A 24 -7.14 -14.85 -14.01
CA GLN A 24 -7.97 -14.81 -12.79
C GLN A 24 -8.68 -13.47 -12.62
N TYR A 25 -7.98 -12.36 -12.86
CA TYR A 25 -8.52 -11.01 -12.80
C TYR A 25 -8.17 -10.24 -14.06
N ASP A 26 -9.10 -9.43 -14.53
CA ASP A 26 -8.85 -8.45 -15.58
C ASP A 26 -8.08 -7.23 -15.04
N ALA A 27 -7.55 -6.44 -15.96
CA ALA A 27 -6.77 -5.26 -15.62
C ALA A 27 -7.60 -4.21 -14.85
N GLU A 28 -8.89 -4.09 -15.18
CA GLU A 28 -9.79 -3.13 -14.52
C GLU A 28 -10.04 -3.48 -13.05
N THR A 29 -10.23 -4.77 -12.74
CA THR A 29 -10.35 -5.24 -11.35
C THR A 29 -9.08 -4.93 -10.56
N ILE A 30 -7.90 -5.20 -11.15
CA ILE A 30 -6.62 -4.90 -10.52
C ILE A 30 -6.49 -3.39 -10.24
N ASP A 31 -6.84 -2.55 -11.21
CA ASP A 31 -6.76 -1.10 -11.08
C ASP A 31 -7.71 -0.56 -10.02
N THR A 32 -8.93 -1.09 -9.98
CA THR A 32 -9.92 -0.75 -8.96
C THR A 32 -9.38 -1.04 -7.56
N TRP A 33 -8.88 -2.24 -7.32
CA TRP A 33 -8.39 -2.62 -5.99
C TRP A 33 -7.08 -1.93 -5.62
N LEU A 34 -6.20 -1.68 -6.59
CA LEU A 34 -4.97 -0.93 -6.34
C LEU A 34 -5.27 0.53 -5.96
N LYS A 35 -6.22 1.18 -6.65
CA LYS A 35 -6.69 2.53 -6.29
C LYS A 35 -7.34 2.54 -4.90
N VAL A 36 -8.18 1.56 -4.59
CA VAL A 36 -8.79 1.42 -3.24
C VAL A 36 -7.72 1.25 -2.17
N PHE A 37 -6.73 0.38 -2.41
CA PHE A 37 -5.60 0.18 -1.51
C PHE A 37 -4.85 1.47 -1.26
N ILE A 38 -4.43 2.19 -2.31
CA ILE A 38 -3.67 3.44 -2.18
C ILE A 38 -4.48 4.50 -1.42
N ARG A 39 -5.74 4.73 -1.79
CA ARG A 39 -6.62 5.70 -1.10
C ARG A 39 -6.74 5.38 0.39
N ARG A 40 -7.07 4.13 0.75
CA ARG A 40 -7.25 3.73 2.14
C ARG A 40 -5.93 3.70 2.91
N PHE A 41 -4.85 3.29 2.27
CA PHE A 41 -3.56 3.17 2.93
C PHE A 41 -3.05 4.54 3.40
N PHE A 42 -3.20 5.58 2.56
CA PHE A 42 -2.92 6.97 2.94
C PHE A 42 -3.93 7.52 3.96
N ALA A 43 -5.23 7.48 3.64
CA ALA A 43 -6.26 8.13 4.46
C ALA A 43 -6.40 7.54 5.88
N GLN A 44 -5.99 6.29 6.08
CA GLN A 44 -6.09 5.61 7.38
C GLN A 44 -4.80 5.69 8.19
N GLN A 45 -3.81 6.51 7.77
CA GLN A 45 -2.53 6.62 8.48
C GLN A 45 -2.67 7.12 9.91
N PHE A 46 -3.59 8.05 10.19
CA PHE A 46 -3.83 8.57 11.54
C PHE A 46 -4.14 7.46 12.56
N LYS A 47 -4.85 6.40 12.13
CA LYS A 47 -5.16 5.24 12.99
C LYS A 47 -3.91 4.46 13.37
N ARG A 48 -2.87 4.52 12.53
CA ARG A 48 -1.60 3.81 12.75
C ARG A 48 -0.68 4.57 13.69
N SER A 49 -0.81 5.90 13.76
CA SER A 49 0.00 6.76 14.63
C SER A 49 -0.13 6.41 16.11
N CYS A 50 -1.27 5.86 16.54
CA CYS A 50 -1.56 5.48 17.92
C CYS A 50 -1.68 3.95 18.12
N LEU A 51 -0.98 3.14 17.31
CA LEU A 51 -1.01 1.68 17.45
C LEU A 51 -0.41 1.23 18.80
N PRO A 52 -1.05 0.30 19.53
CA PRO A 52 -0.50 -0.28 20.75
C PRO A 52 0.77 -1.09 20.44
N ASP A 53 1.48 -1.46 21.49
CA ASP A 53 2.69 -2.27 21.39
C ASP A 53 2.38 -3.67 20.88
N GLY A 54 3.28 -4.18 20.04
CA GLY A 54 3.17 -5.53 19.49
C GLY A 54 4.48 -5.94 18.81
N PRO A 55 4.83 -7.24 18.85
CA PRO A 55 6.06 -7.71 18.22
C PRO A 55 5.96 -7.62 16.70
N LYS A 56 7.07 -7.25 16.06
CA LYS A 56 7.22 -7.36 14.61
C LYS A 56 7.24 -8.84 14.20
N VAL A 57 6.35 -9.22 13.28
CA VAL A 57 6.33 -10.55 12.67
C VAL A 57 6.47 -10.42 11.15
N GLY A 58 7.36 -11.23 10.56
CA GLY A 58 7.65 -11.18 9.12
C GLY A 58 8.57 -10.03 8.71
N SER A 59 8.53 -9.68 7.42
CA SER A 59 9.50 -8.75 6.81
C SER A 59 9.07 -7.29 6.78
N VAL A 60 7.82 -6.98 7.15
CA VAL A 60 7.22 -5.63 7.11
C VAL A 60 6.26 -5.44 8.29
N THR A 61 6.29 -4.25 8.91
CA THR A 61 5.32 -3.79 9.90
C THR A 61 4.77 -2.41 9.58
N LEU A 62 3.63 -2.06 10.19
CA LEU A 62 3.00 -0.75 10.03
C LEU A 62 3.04 0.11 11.30
N SER A 63 3.85 -0.30 12.28
CA SER A 63 4.06 0.50 13.48
C SER A 63 4.78 1.80 13.09
N PRO A 64 4.32 2.97 13.56
CA PRO A 64 4.99 4.26 13.36
C PRO A 64 6.38 4.30 14.03
N ARG A 65 6.63 3.34 14.93
CA ARG A 65 7.88 3.17 15.67
C ARG A 65 8.84 2.19 14.98
N GLY A 66 8.38 1.51 13.92
CA GLY A 66 9.11 0.48 13.19
C GLY A 66 9.34 0.83 11.72
N ASP A 67 8.83 -0.02 10.83
CA ASP A 67 9.17 0.04 9.40
C ASP A 67 8.42 1.12 8.61
N TRP A 68 7.32 1.69 9.15
CA TRP A 68 6.45 2.60 8.40
C TRP A 68 6.27 3.95 9.07
N ARG A 69 6.89 4.99 8.51
CA ARG A 69 6.78 6.38 8.98
C ARG A 69 6.20 7.24 7.85
N MET A 70 4.94 7.62 7.98
CA MET A 70 4.25 8.50 7.04
C MET A 70 3.42 9.54 7.81
N PRO A 71 3.39 10.81 7.37
CA PRO A 71 2.51 11.83 7.93
C PRO A 71 1.03 11.42 7.87
N SER A 72 0.25 11.76 8.89
CA SER A 72 -1.17 11.37 8.95
C SER A 72 -2.05 12.15 7.96
N ASP A 73 -1.54 13.27 7.46
CA ASP A 73 -2.13 14.23 6.53
C ASP A 73 -1.59 14.07 5.09
N ALA A 74 -0.80 13.04 4.81
CA ALA A 74 -0.27 12.77 3.48
C ALA A 74 -1.40 12.55 2.44
N VAL A 75 -1.26 13.16 1.26
CA VAL A 75 -2.25 13.09 0.17
C VAL A 75 -1.80 12.11 -0.92
N ALA A 76 -2.67 11.18 -1.28
CA ALA A 76 -2.37 10.09 -2.22
C ALA A 76 -2.39 10.49 -3.71
N ARG A 77 -2.62 11.76 -4.07
CA ARG A 77 -2.91 12.19 -5.46
C ARG A 77 -1.87 11.69 -6.46
N LEU A 78 -0.59 11.92 -6.19
CA LEU A 78 0.52 11.48 -7.05
C LEU A 78 0.59 9.95 -7.24
N TRP A 79 -0.01 9.18 -6.32
CA TRP A 79 -0.03 7.72 -6.37
C TRP A 79 -1.27 7.18 -7.09
N LEU A 80 -2.24 8.01 -7.48
CA LEU A 80 -3.45 7.57 -8.17
C LEU A 80 -3.40 7.76 -9.69
N ASP A 81 -2.38 8.47 -10.17
CA ASP A 81 -2.17 8.79 -11.58
C ASP A 81 -1.29 7.72 -12.25
N PHE A 82 -1.83 6.50 -12.44
CA PHE A 82 -1.14 5.35 -13.05
C PHE A 82 -2.05 4.51 -13.95
#